data_AF-A0A1F7FW55-F1
#
_entry.id   AF-A0A1F7FW55-F1
#
_cell.length_a   1.000
_cell.length_b   1.000
_cell.length_c   1.000
_cell.angle_alpha   90.00
_cell.angle_beta   90.00
_cell.angle_gamma   90.00
#
_symmetry.space_group_name_H-M   'P 1'
#
loop_
_entity.id
_entity.type
_entity.pdbx_description
1 polymer ?
#
loop_
_entity_poly.entity_id
_entity_poly.type
_entity_poly.pdbx_seq_one_letter_code
_entity_poly.pdbx_strand_id
1 'polypeptide(L)'
;MIPDVEPQTTSIASQENTQTADIPPKSERPAEISKKPTSSFRADRQKSAPVASQPDRSLLEFPPALINLVESNRAALMILFVMTTLALLATGFSSWMMSDSVPSAYARSASGRIPKHWTDSATKEQITQRYLAADKDYRMGELYLTRDRYSEALILFEDALAVRPDHLQALYRAGYCRLNIKDYAGARVSLEKALTINPTYRHANLLLARIAAAQQDARRAENHFKRELALDKDPAIAVEYANFLQDSGREKEAKAIISQYQALYPDRILVLSQKPVSSENKEQRQ
;
A
#
# COMPACT_ATOMS: atom_id res chain seq x y z
N MET A 1 23.97 -17.21 -49.32
CA MET A 1 24.49 -18.59 -49.22
C MET A 1 24.08 -19.13 -47.86
N ILE A 2 23.47 -20.31 -47.88
CA ILE A 2 22.83 -21.13 -46.83
C ILE A 2 23.93 -21.88 -46.01
N PRO A 3 23.74 -22.47 -44.80
CA PRO A 3 22.51 -23.03 -44.15
C PRO A 3 22.11 -22.40 -42.80
N ASP A 4 20.88 -22.54 -42.26
CA ASP A 4 19.87 -23.63 -42.19
C ASP A 4 20.22 -24.81 -41.24
N VAL A 5 19.78 -24.74 -39.98
CA VAL A 5 19.57 -25.93 -39.10
C VAL A 5 18.41 -25.72 -38.11
N GLU A 6 17.26 -26.28 -38.44
CA GLU A 6 16.28 -26.97 -37.56
C GLU A 6 15.76 -28.17 -38.39
N PRO A 7 15.11 -29.25 -37.86
CA PRO A 7 14.33 -29.32 -36.62
C PRO A 7 14.57 -30.63 -35.80
N GLN A 8 13.69 -30.93 -34.81
CA GLN A 8 13.09 -32.23 -34.39
C GLN A 8 12.67 -32.11 -32.89
N THR A 9 11.42 -32.22 -32.41
CA THR A 9 10.30 -33.20 -32.53
C THR A 9 10.45 -34.54 -31.80
N THR A 10 10.00 -34.59 -30.54
CA THR A 10 9.35 -35.72 -29.83
C THR A 10 8.72 -35.13 -28.56
N SER A 11 7.42 -35.19 -28.23
CA SER A 11 6.39 -36.25 -28.37
C SER A 11 6.72 -37.52 -27.58
N ILE A 12 6.08 -37.67 -26.42
CA ILE A 12 5.50 -38.92 -25.88
C ILE A 12 4.26 -38.51 -25.07
N ALA A 13 3.17 -39.23 -25.27
CA ALA A 13 1.95 -39.15 -24.46
C ALA A 13 1.66 -40.54 -23.88
N SER A 14 1.20 -40.59 -22.62
CA SER A 14 0.39 -41.64 -21.98
C SER A 14 -0.18 -40.99 -20.71
N GLN A 15 -1.47 -40.67 -20.62
CA GLN A 15 -2.60 -41.59 -20.45
C GLN A 15 -2.42 -42.59 -19.30
N GLU A 16 -3.07 -42.27 -18.18
CA GLU A 16 -3.88 -43.26 -17.47
C GLU A 16 -5.17 -42.57 -16.98
N ASN A 17 -6.30 -43.27 -17.09
CA ASN A 17 -7.65 -42.72 -16.96
C ASN A 17 -8.57 -43.72 -16.25
N THR A 18 -8.94 -43.43 -15.00
CA THR A 18 -10.05 -44.03 -14.23
C THR A 18 -10.17 -43.25 -12.91
N GLN A 19 -11.35 -43.01 -12.32
CA GLN A 19 -12.71 -43.00 -12.86
C GLN A 19 -13.60 -42.12 -11.96
N THR A 20 -14.74 -41.70 -12.52
CA THR A 20 -15.82 -40.87 -11.95
C THR A 20 -16.32 -41.21 -10.53
N ALA A 21 -16.72 -40.17 -9.78
CA ALA A 21 -17.84 -40.20 -8.83
C ALA A 21 -18.43 -38.77 -8.63
N ASP A 22 -19.74 -38.68 -8.38
CA ASP A 22 -20.59 -37.49 -8.58
C ASP A 22 -20.69 -36.47 -7.43
N ILE A 23 -21.47 -35.41 -7.69
CA ILE A 23 -21.61 -34.15 -6.92
C ILE A 23 -22.88 -34.17 -5.97
N PRO A 24 -23.41 -33.06 -5.40
CA PRO A 24 -23.56 -32.76 -3.94
C PRO A 24 -25.06 -32.83 -3.47
N PRO A 25 -25.66 -31.99 -2.56
CA PRO A 25 -25.18 -31.05 -1.51
C PRO A 25 -25.91 -31.10 -0.13
N LYS A 26 -25.50 -30.18 0.78
CA LYS A 26 -26.22 -29.50 1.90
C LYS A 26 -27.61 -30.01 2.39
N SER A 27 -27.78 -30.02 3.72
CA SER A 27 -29.07 -29.81 4.41
C SER A 27 -28.93 -28.94 5.66
N GLU A 28 -30.07 -28.42 6.16
CA GLU A 28 -30.14 -27.28 7.10
C GLU A 28 -30.50 -27.66 8.56
N ARG A 29 -30.56 -26.62 9.40
CA ARG A 29 -31.00 -26.50 10.82
C ARG A 29 -32.41 -27.10 11.10
N PRO A 30 -32.86 -27.31 12.37
CA PRO A 30 -32.89 -26.29 13.44
C PRO A 30 -32.69 -26.75 14.90
N ALA A 31 -32.90 -25.80 15.82
CA ALA A 31 -32.61 -25.87 17.25
C ALA A 31 -33.84 -26.22 18.11
N GLU A 32 -33.62 -26.67 19.35
CA GLU A 32 -34.61 -26.55 20.42
C GLU A 32 -33.96 -26.36 21.81
N ILE A 33 -34.79 -26.01 22.80
CA ILE A 33 -34.44 -25.30 24.04
C ILE A 33 -34.76 -26.18 25.27
N SER A 34 -34.11 -25.94 26.42
CA SER A 34 -34.75 -25.70 27.75
C SER A 34 -34.13 -26.40 28.98
N LYS A 35 -34.06 -25.61 30.06
CA LYS A 35 -34.09 -25.94 31.52
C LYS A 35 -32.86 -26.55 32.25
N LYS A 36 -32.34 -25.72 33.18
CA LYS A 36 -31.72 -26.14 34.46
C LYS A 36 -32.75 -26.74 35.42
N PRO A 37 -32.30 -27.38 36.52
CA PRO A 37 -32.69 -26.87 37.84
C PRO A 37 -31.52 -26.71 38.84
N THR A 38 -31.81 -26.16 40.03
CA THR A 38 -30.83 -25.76 41.06
C THR A 38 -31.29 -26.19 42.46
N SER A 39 -30.42 -26.82 43.27
CA SER A 39 -30.48 -26.91 44.74
C SER A 39 -29.30 -27.78 45.27
N SER A 40 -28.94 -27.84 46.56
CA SER A 40 -28.73 -26.80 47.60
C SER A 40 -28.03 -27.43 48.84
N PHE A 41 -27.25 -26.65 49.61
CA PHE A 41 -26.59 -27.03 50.90
C PHE A 41 -25.58 -28.22 50.85
N ARG A 42 -24.62 -28.41 51.78
CA ARG A 42 -24.45 -27.99 53.20
C ARG A 42 -22.95 -27.87 53.54
N ALA A 43 -22.59 -27.14 54.61
CA ALA A 43 -21.21 -26.99 55.10
C ALA A 43 -20.91 -27.89 56.30
N ASP A 44 -19.63 -28.23 56.52
CA ASP A 44 -19.11 -28.66 57.84
C ASP A 44 -17.61 -28.35 58.03
N ARG A 45 -17.14 -28.33 59.29
CA ARG A 45 -15.86 -27.70 59.74
C ARG A 45 -14.77 -28.68 60.22
N GLN A 46 -13.52 -28.24 60.02
CA GLN A 46 -12.31 -28.41 60.88
C GLN A 46 -11.71 -29.81 61.15
N LYS A 47 -10.38 -29.91 60.92
CA LYS A 47 -9.37 -30.35 61.91
C LYS A 47 -7.93 -30.02 61.45
N SER A 48 -7.01 -29.87 62.41
CA SER A 48 -5.56 -29.60 62.27
C SER A 48 -4.77 -30.58 63.16
N ALA A 49 -3.43 -30.68 63.17
CA ALA A 49 -2.35 -29.89 62.54
C ALA A 49 -1.29 -30.88 61.93
N PRO A 50 0.07 -30.79 62.02
CA PRO A 50 1.00 -29.83 62.65
C PRO A 50 2.11 -29.25 61.74
N VAL A 51 2.95 -28.39 62.34
CA VAL A 51 4.02 -27.58 61.74
C VAL A 51 5.35 -28.36 61.64
N ALA A 52 6.14 -28.10 60.59
CA ALA A 52 7.54 -28.53 60.46
C ALA A 52 8.50 -27.32 60.52
N SER A 53 9.68 -27.52 61.13
CA SER A 53 10.66 -26.50 61.48
C SER A 53 11.58 -26.06 60.33
N GLN A 54 12.10 -24.83 60.42
CA GLN A 54 13.20 -24.32 59.59
C GLN A 54 14.53 -24.40 60.35
N PRO A 55 15.68 -24.63 59.69
CA PRO A 55 17.00 -24.69 60.34
C PRO A 55 17.67 -23.31 60.46
N ASP A 56 18.49 -23.15 61.50
CA ASP A 56 19.26 -21.94 61.80
C ASP A 56 20.20 -21.50 60.67
N ARG A 57 20.33 -20.17 60.54
CA ARG A 57 21.41 -19.53 59.77
C ARG A 57 22.20 -18.60 60.68
N SER A 58 23.29 -19.11 61.24
CA SER A 58 24.34 -18.30 61.85
C SER A 58 25.05 -17.45 60.78
N LEU A 59 24.60 -16.21 60.61
CA LEU A 59 25.25 -15.22 59.77
C LEU A 59 26.38 -14.52 60.54
N LEU A 60 27.43 -14.11 59.82
CA LEU A 60 28.54 -13.35 60.40
C LEU A 60 28.02 -12.06 61.05
N GLU A 61 28.18 -11.94 62.37
CA GLU A 61 27.92 -10.70 63.08
C GLU A 61 29.04 -9.70 62.78
N PHE A 62 28.75 -8.70 61.93
CA PHE A 62 29.64 -7.57 61.72
C PHE A 62 29.70 -6.69 62.98
N PRO A 63 30.87 -6.14 63.35
CA PRO A 63 30.97 -5.28 64.52
C PRO A 63 30.07 -4.04 64.36
N PRO A 64 29.30 -3.65 65.39
CA PRO A 64 28.20 -2.68 65.26
C PRO A 64 28.64 -1.27 64.80
N ALA A 65 29.93 -0.93 64.97
CA ALA A 65 30.51 0.30 64.44
C ALA A 65 30.48 0.39 62.90
N LEU A 66 30.67 -0.72 62.19
CA LEU A 66 30.60 -0.74 60.71
C LEU A 66 29.17 -0.59 60.20
N ILE A 67 28.19 -1.13 60.93
CA ILE A 67 26.76 -1.04 60.57
C ILE A 67 26.34 0.44 60.61
N ASN A 68 26.60 1.15 61.72
CA ASN A 68 26.28 2.58 61.83
C ASN A 68 26.99 3.46 60.78
N LEU A 69 28.24 3.14 60.40
CA LEU A 69 28.97 3.91 59.39
C LEU A 69 28.37 3.71 57.98
N VAL A 70 27.99 2.47 57.64
CA VAL A 70 27.30 2.16 56.37
C VAL A 70 25.92 2.78 56.35
N GLU A 71 25.14 2.69 57.43
CA GLU A 71 23.78 3.23 57.49
C GLU A 71 23.73 4.75 57.46
N SER A 72 24.69 5.44 58.10
CA SER A 72 24.77 6.90 58.06
C SER A 72 25.17 7.48 56.69
N ASN A 73 25.82 6.70 55.81
CA ASN A 73 26.40 7.18 54.55
C ASN A 73 25.93 6.41 53.29
N ARG A 74 24.82 5.65 53.37
CA ARG A 74 24.29 4.83 52.25
C ARG A 74 24.18 5.58 50.92
N ALA A 75 23.70 6.83 50.96
CA ALA A 75 23.53 7.66 49.77
C ALA A 75 24.86 8.03 49.10
N ALA A 76 25.89 8.37 49.89
CA ALA A 76 27.21 8.74 49.35
C ALA A 76 27.91 7.56 48.67
N LEU A 77 27.79 6.35 49.25
CA LEU A 77 28.36 5.12 48.69
C LEU A 77 27.66 4.71 47.37
N MET A 78 26.35 4.87 47.29
CA MET A 78 25.58 4.63 46.05
C MET A 78 26.01 5.57 44.91
N ILE A 79 26.21 6.86 45.20
CA ILE A 79 26.67 7.85 44.22
C ILE A 79 28.07 7.51 43.71
N LEU A 80 29.00 7.15 44.61
CA LEU A 80 30.37 6.77 44.23
C LEU A 80 30.39 5.58 43.26
N PHE A 81 29.56 4.55 43.50
CA PHE A 81 29.47 3.36 42.65
C PHE A 81 28.91 3.66 41.24
N VAL A 82 27.90 4.54 41.14
CA VAL A 82 27.35 4.95 39.85
C VAL A 82 28.37 5.76 39.03
N MET A 83 29.15 6.63 39.68
CA MET A 83 30.16 7.44 38.99
C MET A 83 31.34 6.59 38.45
N THR A 84 31.75 5.54 39.17
CA THR A 84 32.84 4.66 38.69
C THR A 84 32.44 3.77 37.52
N THR A 85 31.21 3.25 37.50
CA THR A 85 30.73 2.42 36.37
C THR A 85 30.58 3.23 35.08
N LEU A 86 30.16 4.50 35.18
CA LEU A 86 30.05 5.41 34.03
C LEU A 86 31.42 5.71 33.37
N ALA A 87 32.47 5.87 34.18
CA ALA A 87 33.83 6.16 33.70
C ALA A 87 34.48 4.98 32.95
N LEU A 88 34.24 3.73 33.40
CA LEU A 88 34.73 2.54 32.70
C LEU A 88 34.03 2.33 31.33
N LEU A 89 32.73 2.63 31.24
CA LEU A 89 32.00 2.53 29.97
C LEU A 89 32.49 3.54 28.92
N ALA A 90 32.79 4.77 29.34
CA ALA A 90 33.29 5.81 28.45
C ALA A 90 34.69 5.51 27.86
N THR A 91 35.52 4.79 28.61
CA THR A 91 36.91 4.48 28.21
C THR A 91 37.04 3.22 27.36
N GLY A 92 36.23 2.19 27.60
CA GLY A 92 36.28 0.94 26.84
C GLY A 92 35.71 0.99 25.41
N PHE A 93 34.82 1.95 25.11
CA PHE A 93 34.07 1.97 23.86
C PHE A 93 34.81 2.61 22.67
N SER A 94 35.87 3.36 22.92
CA SER A 94 36.57 4.16 21.90
C SER A 94 37.45 3.33 20.93
N SER A 95 37.92 2.16 21.36
CA SER A 95 38.95 1.41 20.62
C SER A 95 38.43 0.37 19.62
N TRP A 96 37.11 0.20 19.47
CA TRP A 96 36.52 -0.88 18.67
C TRP A 96 35.85 -0.42 17.35
N MET A 97 35.69 0.89 17.13
CA MET A 97 34.85 1.43 16.04
C MET A 97 35.65 1.94 14.81
N MET A 98 36.89 1.47 14.59
CA MET A 98 37.72 1.87 13.45
C MET A 98 38.40 0.68 12.76
N SER A 99 37.63 -0.08 11.97
CA SER A 99 38.18 -0.99 10.95
C SER A 99 37.27 -1.07 9.72
N ASP A 100 37.45 -0.15 8.78
CA ASP A 100 36.71 -0.12 7.50
C ASP A 100 37.50 -0.81 6.37
N SER A 101 36.89 -1.79 5.68
CA SER A 101 37.07 -2.00 4.23
C SER A 101 36.17 -3.13 3.67
N VAL A 102 35.12 -2.78 2.90
CA VAL A 102 34.41 -3.71 2.00
C VAL A 102 34.01 -2.98 0.69
N PRO A 103 34.09 -3.60 -0.52
CA PRO A 103 34.12 -2.84 -1.80
C PRO A 103 32.77 -2.36 -2.40
N SER A 104 32.88 -1.45 -3.37
CA SER A 104 31.88 -0.41 -3.72
C SER A 104 31.01 -0.68 -4.96
N ALA A 105 30.53 -1.91 -5.16
CA ALA A 105 29.73 -2.30 -6.33
C ALA A 105 28.21 -2.06 -6.17
N TYR A 106 27.59 -2.57 -5.11
CA TYR A 106 26.12 -2.54 -4.94
C TYR A 106 25.54 -1.19 -4.45
N ALA A 107 26.38 -0.27 -3.96
CA ALA A 107 25.91 0.97 -3.34
C ALA A 107 25.43 2.06 -4.32
N ARG A 108 25.71 1.93 -5.63
CA ARG A 108 25.62 3.05 -6.59
C ARG A 108 24.29 3.22 -7.34
N SER A 109 23.35 2.29 -7.25
CA SER A 109 22.01 2.42 -7.88
C SER A 109 20.84 2.53 -6.88
N ALA A 110 21.09 2.35 -5.58
CA ALA A 110 20.08 2.47 -4.52
C ALA A 110 20.20 3.75 -3.69
N SER A 111 21.19 4.60 -3.93
CA SER A 111 21.44 5.85 -3.17
C SER A 111 20.49 7.02 -3.54
N GLY A 112 19.29 6.71 -4.04
CA GLY A 112 18.24 7.66 -4.37
C GLY A 112 17.35 7.96 -3.18
N ARG A 113 17.82 8.83 -2.27
CA ARG A 113 17.06 9.39 -1.11
C ARG A 113 16.82 8.45 0.07
N ILE A 114 17.88 7.96 0.70
CA ILE A 114 17.87 7.84 2.17
C ILE A 114 18.16 9.25 2.73
N PRO A 115 17.28 9.88 3.54
CA PRO A 115 17.57 11.16 4.17
C PRO A 115 18.87 11.10 4.99
N LYS A 116 19.69 12.15 4.89
CA LYS A 116 21.12 12.19 5.28
C LYS A 116 21.41 12.03 6.80
N HIS A 117 20.41 11.66 7.60
CA HIS A 117 20.37 11.73 9.06
C HIS A 117 19.58 10.56 9.71
N TRP A 118 19.46 9.40 9.03
CA TRP A 118 18.86 8.16 9.58
C TRP A 118 19.77 7.44 10.62
N THR A 119 20.44 8.20 11.49
CA THR A 119 21.47 7.68 12.43
C THR A 119 21.06 7.76 13.90
N ASP A 120 20.05 8.55 14.25
CA ASP A 120 19.59 8.78 15.63
C ASP A 120 18.15 8.29 15.83
N SER A 121 17.82 7.82 17.04
CA SER A 121 16.52 7.24 17.37
C SER A 121 15.42 8.30 17.42
N ALA A 122 15.69 9.48 17.99
CA ALA A 122 14.73 10.59 18.01
C ALA A 122 14.46 11.10 16.59
N THR A 123 15.51 11.17 15.76
CA THR A 123 15.38 11.52 14.34
C THR A 123 14.56 10.48 13.56
N LYS A 124 14.78 9.18 13.82
CA LYS A 124 13.98 8.09 13.24
C LYS A 124 12.50 8.20 13.63
N GLU A 125 12.20 8.44 14.90
CA GLU A 125 10.83 8.63 15.38
C GLU A 125 10.15 9.83 14.68
N GLN A 126 10.81 11.00 14.64
CA GLN A 126 10.27 12.18 13.98
C GLN A 126 9.97 11.94 12.49
N ILE A 127 10.85 11.23 11.78
CA ILE A 127 10.62 10.86 10.37
C ILE A 127 9.44 9.89 10.26
N THR A 128 9.37 8.87 11.13
CA THR A 128 8.21 7.95 11.18
C THR A 128 6.90 8.70 11.39
N GLN A 129 6.85 9.66 12.32
CA GLN A 129 5.66 10.48 12.57
C GLN A 129 5.27 11.33 11.34
N ARG A 130 6.24 11.93 10.64
CA ARG A 130 5.98 12.69 9.40
C ARG A 130 5.43 11.80 8.28
N TYR A 131 5.98 10.59 8.11
CA TYR A 131 5.46 9.63 7.13
C TYR A 131 4.05 9.14 7.49
N LEU A 132 3.78 8.89 8.78
CA LEU A 132 2.45 8.52 9.27
C LEU A 132 1.42 9.65 9.07
N ALA A 133 1.83 10.90 9.27
CA ALA A 133 1.01 12.07 8.92
C ALA A 133 0.68 12.08 7.42
N ALA A 134 1.67 11.90 6.55
CA ALA A 134 1.44 11.86 5.10
C ALA A 134 0.53 10.70 4.64
N ASP A 135 0.53 9.56 5.35
CA ASP A 135 -0.42 8.45 5.11
C ASP A 135 -1.82 8.76 5.64
N LYS A 136 -1.92 9.46 6.78
CA LYS A 136 -3.19 9.97 7.33
C LYS A 136 -3.80 10.99 6.36
N ASP A 137 -3.03 11.96 5.89
CA ASP A 137 -3.53 13.04 5.02
C ASP A 137 -3.96 12.46 3.66
N TYR A 138 -3.21 11.52 3.09
CA TYR A 138 -3.65 10.73 1.93
C TYR A 138 -4.99 10.01 2.18
N ARG A 139 -5.13 9.29 3.31
CA ARG A 139 -6.39 8.59 3.65
C ARG A 139 -7.56 9.54 3.88
N MET A 140 -7.30 10.73 4.43
CA MET A 140 -8.31 11.78 4.54
C MET A 140 -8.69 12.32 3.15
N GLY A 141 -7.73 12.58 2.26
CA GLY A 141 -8.00 12.98 0.88
C GLY A 141 -8.90 11.99 0.14
N GLU A 142 -8.66 10.68 0.31
CA GLU A 142 -9.54 9.62 -0.21
C GLU A 142 -10.98 9.73 0.34
N LEU A 143 -11.15 10.04 1.63
CA LEU A 143 -12.47 10.25 2.23
C LEU A 143 -13.18 11.49 1.65
N TYR A 144 -12.47 12.60 1.42
CA TYR A 144 -13.03 13.78 0.75
C TYR A 144 -13.42 13.49 -0.71
N LEU A 145 -12.66 12.63 -1.42
CA LEU A 145 -13.05 12.14 -2.75
C LEU A 145 -14.36 11.34 -2.74
N THR A 146 -14.67 10.56 -1.71
CA THR A 146 -15.99 9.88 -1.61
C THR A 146 -17.18 10.83 -1.46
N ARG A 147 -16.92 12.14 -1.30
CA ARG A 147 -17.92 13.21 -1.18
C ARG A 147 -17.79 14.25 -2.31
N ASP A 148 -17.03 13.94 -3.36
CA ASP A 148 -16.77 14.82 -4.50
C ASP A 148 -16.17 16.21 -4.14
N ARG A 149 -15.54 16.31 -2.95
CA ARG A 149 -14.89 17.53 -2.46
C ARG A 149 -13.46 17.64 -3.00
N TYR A 150 -13.34 17.80 -4.32
CA TYR A 150 -12.07 17.72 -5.05
C TYR A 150 -11.03 18.76 -4.62
N SER A 151 -11.46 19.98 -4.27
CA SER A 151 -10.60 21.06 -3.78
C SER A 151 -9.93 20.73 -2.44
N GLU A 152 -10.71 20.24 -1.48
CA GLU A 152 -10.23 19.91 -0.14
C GLU A 152 -9.45 18.58 -0.13
N ALA A 153 -9.84 17.64 -0.99
CA ALA A 153 -9.05 16.44 -1.25
C ALA A 153 -7.67 16.79 -1.86
N LEU A 154 -7.62 17.75 -2.79
CA LEU A 154 -6.37 18.18 -3.42
C LEU A 154 -5.37 18.73 -2.38
N ILE A 155 -5.81 19.60 -1.46
CA ILE A 155 -4.95 20.13 -0.39
C ILE A 155 -4.32 18.99 0.42
N LEU A 156 -5.13 18.02 0.86
CA LEU A 156 -4.65 16.87 1.64
C LEU A 156 -3.70 15.96 0.86
N PHE A 157 -3.87 15.83 -0.46
CA PHE A 157 -2.92 15.13 -1.31
C PHE A 157 -1.63 15.93 -1.53
N GLU A 158 -1.69 17.26 -1.62
CA GLU A 158 -0.53 18.14 -1.72
C GLU A 158 0.31 18.12 -0.44
N ASP A 159 -0.33 18.13 0.74
CA ASP A 159 0.33 17.95 2.05
C ASP A 159 1.04 16.59 2.14
N ALA A 160 0.36 15.51 1.75
CA ALA A 160 0.95 14.17 1.70
C ALA A 160 2.14 14.09 0.71
N LEU A 161 2.08 14.81 -0.40
CA LEU A 161 3.15 14.90 -1.41
C LEU A 161 4.30 15.81 -0.99
N ALA A 162 4.08 16.81 -0.14
CA ALA A 162 5.15 17.63 0.42
C ALA A 162 6.09 16.80 1.32
N VAL A 163 5.56 15.79 2.02
CA VAL A 163 6.37 14.83 2.78
C VAL A 163 6.90 13.69 1.91
N ARG A 164 6.08 13.16 0.99
CA ARG A 164 6.46 12.06 0.09
C ARG A 164 6.25 12.45 -1.39
N PRO A 165 7.21 13.17 -2.00
CA PRO A 165 7.06 13.67 -3.36
C PRO A 165 6.84 12.59 -4.44
N ASP A 166 7.20 11.34 -4.13
CA ASP A 166 7.16 10.21 -5.05
C ASP A 166 6.01 9.21 -4.73
N HIS A 167 5.04 9.59 -3.90
CA HIS A 167 3.90 8.73 -3.57
C HIS A 167 2.94 8.63 -4.76
N LEU A 168 3.13 7.57 -5.57
CA LEU A 168 2.45 7.32 -6.85
C LEU A 168 0.93 7.53 -6.80
N GLN A 169 0.27 6.94 -5.78
CA GLN A 169 -1.18 7.05 -5.61
C GLN A 169 -1.63 8.49 -5.29
N ALA A 170 -0.87 9.24 -4.48
CA ALA A 170 -1.22 10.63 -4.19
C ALA A 170 -1.01 11.54 -5.40
N LEU A 171 0.03 11.30 -6.22
CA LEU A 171 0.22 12.01 -7.50
C LEU A 171 -0.96 11.77 -8.44
N TYR A 172 -1.39 10.52 -8.57
CA TYR A 172 -2.58 10.16 -9.34
C TYR A 172 -3.85 10.83 -8.81
N ARG A 173 -4.12 10.76 -7.50
CA ARG A 173 -5.31 11.35 -6.89
C ARG A 173 -5.33 12.88 -6.95
N ALA A 174 -4.19 13.54 -6.75
CA ALA A 174 -4.04 14.98 -6.99
C ALA A 174 -4.31 15.34 -8.46
N GLY A 175 -3.79 14.54 -9.41
CA GLY A 175 -4.09 14.70 -10.84
C GLY A 175 -5.58 14.54 -11.17
N TYR A 176 -6.26 13.57 -10.54
CA TYR A 176 -7.69 13.37 -10.65
C TYR A 176 -8.50 14.54 -10.06
N CYS A 177 -8.13 15.05 -8.88
CA CYS A 177 -8.77 16.24 -8.30
C CYS A 177 -8.63 17.46 -9.22
N ARG A 178 -7.40 17.72 -9.71
CA ARG A 178 -7.09 18.82 -10.63
C ARG A 178 -7.88 18.75 -11.94
N LEU A 179 -8.05 17.55 -12.51
CA LEU A 179 -8.93 17.34 -13.67
C LEU A 179 -10.37 17.77 -13.38
N ASN A 180 -10.96 17.37 -12.24
CA ASN A 180 -12.35 17.69 -11.92
C ASN A 180 -12.57 19.18 -11.63
N ILE A 181 -11.60 19.87 -11.02
CA ILE A 181 -11.62 21.35 -10.87
C ILE A 181 -11.17 22.11 -12.14
N LYS A 182 -10.94 21.40 -13.25
CA LYS A 182 -10.51 21.92 -14.57
C LYS A 182 -9.11 22.56 -14.61
N ASP A 183 -8.26 22.30 -13.62
CA ASP A 183 -6.82 22.56 -13.70
C ASP A 183 -6.13 21.47 -14.55
N TYR A 184 -6.33 21.53 -15.86
CA TYR A 184 -5.74 20.59 -16.80
C TYR A 184 -4.20 20.64 -16.82
N ALA A 185 -3.60 21.81 -16.52
CA ALA A 185 -2.16 22.01 -16.54
C ALA A 185 -1.47 21.34 -15.34
N GLY A 186 -1.94 21.61 -14.12
CA GLY A 186 -1.45 20.96 -12.91
C GLY A 186 -1.85 19.50 -12.82
N ALA A 187 -2.98 19.09 -13.40
CA ALA A 187 -3.34 17.68 -13.54
C ALA A 187 -2.31 16.92 -14.38
N ARG A 188 -1.95 17.44 -15.56
CA ARG A 188 -0.93 16.86 -16.44
C ARG A 188 0.40 16.68 -15.72
N VAL A 189 0.89 17.72 -15.04
CA VAL A 189 2.18 17.68 -14.31
C VAL A 189 2.21 16.57 -13.25
N SER A 190 1.16 16.40 -12.46
CA SER A 190 1.09 15.32 -11.45
C SER A 190 1.06 13.93 -12.09
N LEU A 191 0.35 13.77 -13.20
CA LEU A 191 0.20 12.48 -13.89
C LEU A 191 1.45 12.09 -14.69
N GLU A 192 2.13 13.05 -15.32
CA GLU A 192 3.45 12.84 -15.95
C GLU A 192 4.51 12.46 -14.92
N LYS A 193 4.47 13.06 -13.71
CA LYS A 193 5.34 12.64 -12.60
C LYS A 193 5.00 11.23 -12.10
N ALA A 194 3.72 10.87 -12.01
CA ALA A 194 3.30 9.50 -11.70
C ALA A 194 3.83 8.49 -12.73
N LEU A 195 3.75 8.81 -14.04
CA LEU A 195 4.30 7.97 -15.11
C LEU A 195 5.84 7.94 -15.15
N THR A 196 6.52 8.95 -14.60
CA THR A 196 7.98 8.94 -14.44
C THR A 196 8.41 7.92 -13.36
N ILE A 197 7.60 7.76 -12.31
CA ILE A 197 7.82 6.78 -11.24
C ILE A 197 7.41 5.37 -11.69
N ASN A 198 6.28 5.26 -12.40
CA ASN A 198 5.80 4.00 -12.96
C ASN A 198 5.25 4.20 -14.39
N PRO A 199 6.06 3.92 -15.43
CA PRO A 199 5.68 4.09 -16.84
C PRO A 199 4.51 3.23 -17.33
N THR A 200 4.14 2.19 -16.58
CA THR A 200 2.99 1.31 -16.86
C THR A 200 1.80 1.61 -15.95
N TYR A 201 1.79 2.74 -15.23
CA TYR A 201 0.66 3.13 -14.38
C TYR A 201 -0.55 3.61 -15.19
N ARG A 202 -1.30 2.62 -15.67
CA ARG A 202 -2.51 2.66 -16.50
C ARG A 202 -3.46 3.82 -16.19
N HIS A 203 -3.83 3.98 -14.91
CA HIS A 203 -4.78 5.02 -14.50
C HIS A 203 -4.29 6.45 -14.81
N ALA A 204 -2.98 6.71 -14.81
CA ALA A 204 -2.45 8.03 -15.21
C ALA A 204 -2.45 8.23 -16.73
N ASN A 205 -2.16 7.20 -17.54
CA ASN A 205 -2.29 7.29 -19.00
C ASN A 205 -3.74 7.61 -19.41
N LEU A 206 -4.72 6.95 -18.78
CA LEU A 206 -6.13 7.17 -19.08
C LEU A 206 -6.58 8.59 -18.71
N LEU A 207 -6.19 9.12 -17.55
CA LEU A 207 -6.51 10.50 -17.20
C LEU A 207 -5.81 11.52 -18.12
N LEU A 208 -4.58 11.25 -18.58
CA LEU A 208 -3.92 12.09 -19.58
C LEU A 208 -4.63 12.05 -20.94
N ALA A 209 -5.16 10.90 -21.35
CA ALA A 209 -6.00 10.80 -22.56
C ALA A 209 -7.25 11.68 -22.45
N ARG A 210 -7.95 11.62 -21.30
CA ARG A 210 -9.13 12.47 -21.00
C ARG A 210 -8.78 13.96 -20.95
N ILE A 211 -7.65 14.34 -20.34
CA ILE A 211 -7.17 15.73 -20.32
C ILE A 211 -6.90 16.22 -21.74
N ALA A 212 -6.18 15.45 -22.55
CA ALA A 212 -5.88 15.81 -23.93
C ALA A 212 -7.15 15.92 -24.79
N ALA A 213 -8.12 15.01 -24.60
CA ALA A 213 -9.42 15.08 -25.26
C ALA A 213 -10.21 16.34 -24.85
N ALA A 214 -10.26 16.69 -23.56
CA ALA A 214 -10.89 17.92 -23.07
C ALA A 214 -10.19 19.19 -23.58
N GLN A 215 -8.89 19.14 -23.85
CA GLN A 215 -8.10 20.21 -24.47
C GLN A 215 -8.16 20.21 -26.02
N GLN A 216 -8.96 19.33 -26.63
CA GLN A 216 -9.03 19.13 -28.09
C GLN A 216 -7.70 18.73 -28.76
N ASP A 217 -6.69 18.30 -27.98
CA ASP A 217 -5.44 17.76 -28.50
C ASP A 217 -5.61 16.29 -28.88
N ALA A 218 -6.27 16.09 -30.03
CA ALA A 218 -6.62 14.77 -30.51
C ALA A 218 -5.39 13.85 -30.72
N ARG A 219 -4.23 14.43 -31.06
CA ARG A 219 -2.98 13.68 -31.26
C ARG A 219 -2.45 13.11 -29.94
N ARG A 220 -2.41 13.91 -28.87
CA ARG A 220 -2.00 13.40 -27.55
C ARG A 220 -3.01 12.41 -26.99
N ALA A 221 -4.32 12.68 -27.11
CA ALA A 221 -5.37 11.79 -26.63
C ALA A 221 -5.25 10.39 -27.27
N GLU A 222 -5.17 10.33 -28.60
CA GLU A 222 -5.00 9.08 -29.35
C GLU A 222 -3.70 8.33 -28.99
N ASN A 223 -2.60 9.04 -28.75
CA ASN A 223 -1.34 8.41 -28.32
C ASN A 223 -1.49 7.74 -26.93
N HIS A 224 -2.10 8.42 -25.96
CA HIS A 224 -2.33 7.84 -24.64
C HIS A 224 -3.30 6.65 -24.69
N PHE A 225 -4.40 6.73 -25.45
CA PHE A 225 -5.31 5.59 -25.64
C PHE A 225 -4.62 4.39 -26.32
N LYS A 226 -3.85 4.62 -27.39
CA LYS A 226 -3.11 3.54 -28.08
C LYS A 226 -2.05 2.90 -27.20
N ARG A 227 -1.31 3.68 -26.43
CA ARG A 227 -0.33 3.17 -25.45
C ARG A 227 -1.02 2.31 -24.40
N GLU A 228 -2.17 2.74 -23.90
CA GLU A 228 -2.94 2.00 -22.90
C GLU A 228 -3.46 0.66 -23.45
N LEU A 229 -4.06 0.67 -24.65
CA LEU A 229 -4.53 -0.54 -25.33
C LEU A 229 -3.40 -1.50 -25.78
N ALA A 230 -2.16 -1.00 -25.88
CA ALA A 230 -0.98 -1.82 -26.12
C ALA A 230 -0.43 -2.49 -24.84
N LEU A 231 -0.69 -1.90 -23.66
CA LEU A 231 -0.35 -2.50 -22.36
C LEU A 231 -1.36 -3.56 -21.94
N ASP A 232 -2.66 -3.31 -22.16
CA ASP A 232 -3.73 -4.26 -21.91
C ASP A 232 -4.95 -3.97 -22.80
N LYS A 233 -5.57 -5.05 -23.30
CA LYS A 233 -6.69 -5.02 -24.25
C LYS A 233 -8.05 -4.88 -23.53
N ASP A 234 -8.13 -4.08 -22.47
CA ASP A 234 -9.39 -3.88 -21.74
C ASP A 234 -10.47 -3.28 -22.66
N PRO A 235 -11.59 -3.99 -22.90
CA PRO A 235 -12.67 -3.49 -23.75
C PRO A 235 -13.29 -2.18 -23.25
N ALA A 236 -13.20 -1.86 -21.95
CA ALA A 236 -13.69 -0.59 -21.42
C ALA A 236 -12.90 0.59 -22.00
N ILE A 237 -11.58 0.46 -22.10
CA ILE A 237 -10.69 1.48 -22.67
C ILE A 237 -10.90 1.56 -24.19
N ALA A 238 -11.17 0.44 -24.85
CA ALA A 238 -11.48 0.42 -26.28
C ALA A 238 -12.80 1.17 -26.59
N VAL A 239 -13.82 1.00 -25.74
CA VAL A 239 -15.07 1.78 -25.82
C VAL A 239 -14.82 3.26 -25.55
N GLU A 240 -14.02 3.61 -24.54
CA GLU A 240 -13.71 5.01 -24.24
C GLU A 240 -12.95 5.70 -25.39
N TYR A 241 -11.95 5.02 -25.96
CA TYR A 241 -11.21 5.52 -27.12
C TYR A 241 -12.11 5.64 -28.36
N ALA A 242 -13.01 4.67 -28.60
CA ALA A 242 -13.95 4.73 -29.71
C ALA A 242 -14.98 5.86 -29.56
N ASN A 243 -15.44 6.15 -28.32
CA ASN A 243 -16.28 7.32 -28.04
C ASN A 243 -15.52 8.62 -28.34
N PHE A 244 -14.27 8.74 -27.88
CA PHE A 244 -13.42 9.89 -28.21
C PHE A 244 -13.23 10.07 -29.75
N LEU A 245 -13.05 8.99 -30.51
CA LEU A 245 -13.00 9.05 -31.98
C LEU A 245 -14.33 9.50 -32.58
N GLN A 246 -15.46 9.01 -32.07
CA GLN A 246 -16.79 9.40 -32.52
C GLN A 246 -17.06 10.89 -32.29
N ASP A 247 -16.69 11.40 -31.12
CA ASP A 247 -16.81 12.82 -30.75
C ASP A 247 -15.85 13.70 -31.57
N SER A 248 -14.69 13.15 -31.96
CA SER A 248 -13.75 13.75 -32.92
C SER A 248 -14.20 13.64 -34.40
N GLY A 249 -15.43 13.18 -34.67
CA GLY A 249 -15.98 13.00 -36.02
C GLY A 249 -15.47 11.78 -36.80
N ARG A 250 -14.55 10.99 -36.24
CA ARG A 250 -13.93 9.79 -36.85
C ARG A 250 -14.78 8.53 -36.64
N GLU A 251 -16.08 8.64 -36.96
CA GLU A 251 -17.09 7.62 -36.64
C GLU A 251 -16.82 6.25 -37.30
N LYS A 252 -16.21 6.24 -38.49
CA LYS A 252 -15.81 4.99 -39.18
C LYS A 252 -14.76 4.20 -38.38
N GLU A 253 -13.79 4.91 -37.81
CA GLU A 253 -12.72 4.30 -37.01
C GLU A 253 -13.23 3.87 -35.64
N ALA A 254 -14.09 4.68 -35.00
CA ALA A 254 -14.78 4.31 -33.76
C ALA A 254 -15.51 2.95 -33.90
N LYS A 255 -16.32 2.79 -34.95
CA LYS A 255 -17.04 1.54 -35.22
C LYS A 255 -16.09 0.38 -35.52
N ALA A 256 -15.01 0.60 -36.27
CA ALA A 256 -14.02 -0.43 -36.55
C ALA A 256 -13.35 -0.98 -35.27
N ILE A 257 -13.00 -0.11 -34.31
CA ILE A 257 -12.44 -0.52 -33.01
C ILE A 257 -13.45 -1.32 -32.21
N ILE A 258 -14.70 -0.87 -32.13
CA ILE A 258 -15.76 -1.61 -31.44
C ILE A 258 -15.96 -2.99 -32.07
N SER A 259 -16.06 -3.10 -33.40
CA SER A 259 -16.19 -4.39 -34.08
C SER A 259 -14.98 -5.30 -33.84
N GLN A 260 -13.76 -4.77 -33.83
CA GLN A 260 -12.54 -5.51 -33.53
C GLN A 260 -12.58 -6.08 -32.10
N TYR A 261 -12.90 -5.25 -31.10
CA TYR A 261 -12.95 -5.70 -29.71
C TYR A 261 -14.18 -6.59 -29.43
N GLN A 262 -15.30 -6.40 -30.12
CA GLN A 262 -16.47 -7.27 -30.01
C GLN A 262 -16.18 -8.69 -30.51
N ALA A 263 -15.33 -8.83 -31.54
CA ALA A 263 -14.87 -10.13 -32.02
C ALA A 263 -13.84 -10.79 -31.08
N LEU A 264 -13.03 -10.00 -30.37
CA LEU A 264 -12.09 -10.50 -29.35
C LEU A 264 -12.80 -10.90 -28.04
N TYR A 265 -13.94 -10.29 -27.74
CA TYR A 265 -14.71 -10.52 -26.51
C TYR A 265 -16.20 -10.75 -26.81
N PRO A 266 -16.59 -11.88 -27.44
CA PRO A 266 -17.97 -12.12 -27.89
C PRO A 266 -19.02 -12.05 -26.77
N ASP A 267 -18.67 -12.48 -25.56
CA ASP A 267 -19.56 -12.51 -24.39
C ASP A 267 -19.86 -11.13 -23.79
N ARG A 268 -19.13 -10.08 -24.21
CA ARG A 268 -19.28 -8.71 -23.70
C ARG A 268 -19.83 -7.81 -24.78
N ILE A 269 -21.04 -7.29 -24.59
CA ILE A 269 -21.65 -6.32 -25.50
C ILE A 269 -20.91 -4.98 -25.38
N LEU A 270 -20.32 -4.50 -26.48
CA LEU A 270 -19.64 -3.21 -26.57
C LEU A 270 -20.48 -2.22 -27.37
N VAL A 271 -20.80 -1.08 -26.77
CA VAL A 271 -21.69 -0.07 -27.37
C VAL A 271 -21.04 1.32 -27.28
N LEU A 272 -21.12 2.08 -28.36
CA LEU A 272 -20.74 3.50 -28.38
C LEU A 272 -21.74 4.32 -27.58
N SER A 273 -21.28 5.45 -27.02
CA SER A 273 -22.21 6.46 -26.49
C SER A 273 -23.16 6.92 -27.60
N GLN A 274 -24.45 7.04 -27.28
CA GLN A 274 -25.37 7.71 -28.19
C GLN A 274 -24.95 9.18 -28.26
N LYS A 275 -24.68 9.68 -29.48
CA LYS A 275 -24.52 11.13 -29.69
C LYS A 275 -25.76 11.83 -29.09
N PRO A 276 -25.61 12.92 -28.31
CA PRO A 276 -26.76 13.72 -27.93
C PRO A 276 -27.45 14.15 -29.21
N VAL A 277 -28.73 13.78 -29.35
CA VAL A 277 -29.51 14.08 -30.56
C VAL A 277 -29.49 15.59 -30.76
N SER A 278 -28.83 16.05 -31.84
CA SER A 278 -28.77 17.49 -32.14
C SER A 278 -30.21 18.00 -32.28
N SER A 279 -30.46 19.18 -31.70
CA SER A 279 -31.80 19.76 -31.60
C SER A 279 -32.49 19.96 -32.95
N GLU A 280 -31.72 20.05 -34.04
CA GLU A 280 -32.17 20.09 -35.43
C GLU A 280 -33.13 18.94 -35.81
N ASN A 281 -32.98 17.75 -35.21
CA ASN A 281 -33.85 16.60 -35.50
C ASN A 281 -35.17 16.59 -34.71
N LYS A 282 -35.44 17.59 -33.86
CA LYS A 282 -36.74 17.75 -33.18
C LYS A 282 -37.73 18.61 -33.97
N GLU A 283 -37.25 19.53 -34.81
CA GLU A 283 -38.12 20.41 -35.61
C GLU A 283 -38.67 19.72 -36.87
N GLN A 284 -38.05 18.63 -37.33
CA GLN A 284 -38.55 17.81 -38.46
C GLN A 284 -39.54 16.70 -38.05
N ARG A 285 -40.09 16.76 -36.83
CA ARG A 285 -41.04 15.76 -36.28
C ARG A 285 -42.24 16.38 -35.58
N GLN A 286 -42.67 17.57 -36.02
CA GLN A 286 -43.95 18.18 -35.68
C GLN A 286 -44.78 18.38 -36.96
#